data_AF-A0A9P3FF47-F1
#
_entry.id   AF-A0A9P3FF47-F1
#
_cell.length_a   1.000
_cell.length_b   1.000
_cell.length_c   1.000
_cell.angle_alpha   90.00
_cell.angle_beta   90.00
_cell.angle_gamma   90.00
#
_symmetry.space_group_name_H-M   'P 1'
#
loop_
_entity.id
_entity.type
_entity.pdbx_description
1 polymer ?
#
loop_
_entity_poly.entity_id
_entity_poly.type
_entity_poly.pdbx_seq_one_letter_code
_entity_poly.pdbx_strand_id
1 'polypeptide(L)'
;MSDLLSVLECITPHNLSALWEGDIFSVLLQSPFMIRAFEFGAADGGLDCSTRYPETDSYAERWATFVERPPGRGHKVVLFDVKSTVAAEAGRQRYFTFPLQYALAAFYICVAAGDPVYIDVVPNYSQYADSASAERLLEDKSRKIFELYATHSIWHPPSAYGGVDPTSSPYRMPRALLPAALERIRNCALGYGIYQNPWTKVDFPQWQPALTAQTRLALGSDARRSPADPFLRRWITPTEGTPQFTAYTQAMHI
;
A
#
# COMPACT_ATOMS: atom_id res chain seq x y z
N MET A 1 28.09 -27.45 6.40
CA MET A 1 27.69 -26.22 5.69
C MET A 1 26.22 -26.19 5.26
N SER A 2 25.46 -27.29 5.39
CA SER A 2 24.04 -27.37 4.98
C SER A 2 23.04 -26.67 5.93
N ASP A 3 23.38 -26.48 7.21
CA ASP A 3 22.44 -25.95 8.21
C ASP A 3 22.32 -24.42 8.24
N LEU A 4 23.36 -23.69 7.83
CA LEU A 4 23.32 -22.22 7.85
C LEU A 4 22.48 -21.68 6.68
N LEU A 5 22.56 -22.35 5.53
CA LEU A 5 21.78 -22.02 4.34
C LEU A 5 20.29 -22.34 4.53
N SER A 6 19.95 -23.46 5.17
CA SER A 6 18.55 -23.80 5.47
C SER A 6 17.91 -22.84 6.51
N VAL A 7 18.70 -22.36 7.48
CA VAL A 7 18.26 -21.31 8.42
C VAL A 7 18.09 -19.96 7.71
N LEU A 8 19.02 -19.59 6.82
CA LEU A 8 18.89 -18.38 6.00
C LEU A 8 17.74 -18.46 4.98
N GLU A 9 17.45 -19.65 4.43
CA GLU A 9 16.32 -19.95 3.55
C GLU A 9 14.96 -19.88 4.28
N CYS A 10 14.91 -20.17 5.58
CA CYS A 10 13.71 -19.91 6.39
C CYS A 10 13.52 -18.42 6.71
N ILE A 11 14.61 -17.65 6.84
CA ILE A 11 14.58 -16.21 7.15
C ILE A 11 14.30 -15.37 5.89
N THR A 12 14.71 -15.83 4.71
CA THR A 12 14.59 -15.07 3.46
C THR A 12 13.14 -14.75 3.08
N PRO A 13 12.18 -15.69 3.04
CA PRO A 13 10.79 -15.39 2.67
C PRO A 13 10.11 -14.39 3.61
N HIS A 14 10.48 -14.39 4.90
CA HIS A 14 9.86 -13.54 5.92
C HIS A 14 10.34 -12.09 5.84
N ASN A 15 11.60 -11.86 5.43
CA ASN A 15 12.16 -10.51 5.25
C ASN A 15 11.97 -9.95 3.84
N LEU A 16 11.66 -10.78 2.85
CA LEU A 16 11.50 -10.31 1.48
C LEU A 16 10.38 -9.27 1.33
N SER A 17 9.26 -9.42 2.03
CA SER A 17 8.17 -8.43 2.03
C SER A 17 8.62 -7.07 2.55
N ALA A 18 9.38 -7.05 3.65
CA ALA A 18 9.97 -5.83 4.21
C ALA A 18 10.98 -5.18 3.26
N LEU A 19 11.81 -6.00 2.62
CA LEU A 19 12.79 -5.54 1.63
C LEU A 19 12.10 -4.91 0.42
N TRP A 20 11.05 -5.53 -0.11
CA TRP A 20 10.31 -5.00 -1.24
C TRP A 20 9.55 -3.73 -0.88
N GLU A 21 8.94 -3.66 0.30
CA GLU A 21 8.33 -2.43 0.79
C GLU A 21 9.36 -1.30 0.88
N GLY A 22 10.54 -1.57 1.46
CA GLY A 22 11.66 -0.63 1.52
C GLY A 22 12.12 -0.15 0.14
N ASP A 23 12.26 -1.08 -0.80
CA ASP A 23 12.58 -0.81 -2.21
C ASP A 23 11.54 0.11 -2.86
N ILE A 24 10.26 -0.15 -2.66
CA ILE A 24 9.18 0.70 -3.15
C ILE A 24 9.30 2.10 -2.55
N PHE A 25 9.46 2.21 -1.23
CA PHE A 25 9.62 3.52 -0.59
C PHE A 25 10.90 4.26 -0.98
N SER A 26 11.95 3.57 -1.40
CA SER A 26 13.15 4.22 -1.95
C SER A 26 12.85 4.92 -3.28
N VAL A 27 12.06 4.28 -4.16
CA VAL A 27 11.63 4.84 -5.44
C VAL A 27 10.60 5.95 -5.23
N LEU A 28 9.68 5.75 -4.28
CA LEU A 28 8.64 6.72 -3.95
C LEU A 28 9.19 8.05 -3.42
N LEU A 29 10.42 8.07 -2.88
CA LEU A 29 11.04 9.30 -2.40
C LEU A 29 11.24 10.31 -3.53
N GLN A 30 11.38 9.83 -4.77
CA GLN A 30 11.48 10.65 -5.98
C GLN A 30 10.16 11.36 -6.32
N SER A 31 9.02 10.90 -5.80
CA SER A 31 7.75 11.61 -5.96
C SER A 31 7.70 12.78 -5.00
N PRO A 32 7.51 14.03 -5.47
CA PRO A 32 7.47 15.20 -4.62
C PRO A 32 6.12 15.36 -3.89
N PHE A 33 5.21 14.41 -4.03
CA PHE A 33 3.90 14.41 -3.36
C PHE A 33 3.81 13.36 -2.27
N MET A 34 4.84 12.52 -2.15
CA MET A 34 4.84 11.36 -1.27
C MET A 34 5.07 11.78 0.18
N ILE A 35 4.17 11.34 1.07
CA ILE A 35 4.28 11.46 2.53
C ILE A 35 4.15 10.08 3.18
N ARG A 36 5.07 9.74 4.08
CA ARG A 36 5.06 8.49 4.84
C ARG A 36 5.16 8.82 6.32
N ALA A 37 4.26 8.25 7.12
CA ALA A 37 4.18 8.49 8.55
C ALA A 37 3.57 7.26 9.22
N PHE A 38 4.02 6.93 10.43
CA PHE A 38 3.48 5.79 11.19
C PHE A 38 2.03 6.06 11.61
N GLU A 39 1.64 7.33 11.70
CA GLU A 39 0.32 7.80 12.12
C GLU A 39 -0.80 7.42 11.15
N PHE A 40 -0.49 7.11 9.89
CA PHE A 40 -1.49 6.61 8.95
C PHE A 40 -2.09 5.30 9.44
N GLY A 41 -1.25 4.40 9.96
CA GLY A 41 -1.55 3.16 10.68
C GLY A 41 -2.38 2.09 9.94
N ALA A 42 -3.34 2.49 9.11
CA ALA A 42 -4.13 1.64 8.23
C ALA A 42 -3.77 1.82 6.73
N ALA A 43 -2.68 2.53 6.45
CA ALA A 43 -2.13 2.72 5.12
C ALA A 43 -0.60 2.87 5.24
N ASP A 44 0.14 2.26 4.32
CA ASP A 44 1.60 2.37 4.30
C ASP A 44 2.08 3.77 3.87
N GLY A 45 1.26 4.52 3.13
CA GLY A 45 1.62 5.85 2.66
C GLY A 45 0.48 6.72 2.15
N GLY A 46 0.79 7.98 1.88
CA GLY A 46 -0.16 8.96 1.34
C GLY A 46 0.45 9.86 0.26
N LEU A 47 -0.41 10.35 -0.64
CA LEU A 47 -0.09 11.40 -1.61
C LEU A 47 -0.72 12.71 -1.14
N ASP A 48 0.12 13.70 -0.85
CA ASP A 48 -0.34 15.05 -0.55
C ASP A 48 -0.80 15.76 -1.83
N CYS A 49 -2.10 15.97 -1.93
CA CYS A 49 -2.72 16.65 -3.05
C CYS A 49 -2.68 18.17 -2.90
N SER A 50 -2.31 18.69 -1.73
CA SER A 50 -2.32 20.12 -1.41
C SER A 50 -0.96 20.80 -1.61
N THR A 51 0.14 20.07 -1.73
CA THR A 51 1.51 20.66 -1.78
C THR A 51 2.48 19.76 -2.52
N ARG A 52 3.54 20.38 -3.04
CA ARG A 52 4.71 19.72 -3.62
C ARG A 52 5.91 19.95 -2.69
N TYR A 53 6.60 18.87 -2.32
CA TYR A 53 7.80 18.90 -1.49
C TYR A 53 9.06 18.92 -2.37
N PRO A 54 10.17 19.51 -1.89
CA PRO A 54 11.49 19.29 -2.44
C PRO A 54 11.84 17.79 -2.50
N GLU A 55 12.48 17.37 -3.59
CA GLU A 55 12.94 15.98 -3.76
C GLU A 55 14.09 15.62 -2.81
N THR A 56 14.77 16.64 -2.27
CA THR A 56 15.82 16.49 -1.25
C THR A 56 15.26 16.20 0.14
N ASP A 57 13.98 16.50 0.40
CA ASP A 57 13.39 16.33 1.72
C ASP A 57 13.14 14.85 2.00
N SER A 58 13.55 14.41 3.17
CA SER A 58 13.23 13.11 3.76
C SER A 58 11.74 13.00 4.09
N TYR A 59 11.24 11.77 4.28
CA TYR A 59 9.85 11.57 4.70
C TYR A 59 9.49 12.26 6.02
N ALA A 60 10.44 12.37 6.95
CA ALA A 60 10.24 13.03 8.23
C ALA A 60 10.05 14.55 8.06
N GLU A 61 10.85 15.20 7.22
CA GLU A 61 10.73 16.64 6.94
C GLU A 61 9.41 16.96 6.21
N ARG A 62 9.03 16.12 5.26
CA ARG A 62 7.74 16.23 4.56
C ARG A 62 6.57 16.06 5.52
N TRP A 63 6.66 15.11 6.46
CA TRP A 63 5.64 14.90 7.48
C TRP A 63 5.54 16.08 8.45
N ALA A 64 6.67 16.60 8.95
CA ALA A 64 6.69 17.78 9.81
C ALA A 64 6.00 18.98 9.14
N THR A 65 6.37 19.25 7.88
CA THR A 65 5.75 20.29 7.06
C THR A 65 4.26 20.04 6.83
N PHE A 66 3.87 18.77 6.67
CA PHE A 66 2.48 18.38 6.49
C PHE A 66 1.66 18.69 7.74
N VAL A 67 2.12 18.31 8.94
CA VAL A 67 1.35 18.45 10.20
C VAL A 67 1.32 19.87 10.75
N GLU A 68 2.30 20.71 10.42
CA GLU A 68 2.34 22.12 10.84
C GLU A 68 1.31 23.01 10.11
N ARG A 69 0.61 22.47 9.09
CA ARG A 69 -0.37 23.27 8.34
C ARG A 69 -1.55 23.67 9.21
N PRO A 70 -2.05 24.92 9.05
CA PRO A 70 -3.19 25.38 9.84
C PRO A 70 -4.43 24.50 9.63
N PRO A 71 -5.10 24.07 10.73
CA PRO A 71 -6.37 23.37 10.64
C PRO A 71 -7.41 24.30 9.98
N GLY A 72 -7.74 24.03 8.72
CA GLY A 72 -8.60 24.88 7.89
C GLY A 72 -8.18 24.92 6.42
N ARG A 73 -6.88 24.73 6.13
CA ARG A 73 -6.41 24.35 4.78
C ARG A 73 -6.48 22.83 4.68
N GLY A 74 -7.70 22.30 4.54
CA GLY A 74 -7.98 20.86 4.62
C GLY A 74 -6.89 20.02 3.95
N HIS A 75 -6.26 19.15 4.73
CA HIS A 75 -5.33 18.17 4.17
C HIS A 75 -6.11 17.36 3.13
N LYS A 76 -5.52 17.19 1.94
CA LYS A 76 -6.11 16.37 0.89
C LYS A 76 -5.11 15.28 0.60
N VAL A 77 -5.34 14.10 1.16
CA VAL A 77 -4.43 12.97 1.04
C VAL A 77 -5.14 11.84 0.31
N VAL A 78 -4.45 11.25 -0.65
CA VAL A 78 -4.84 9.95 -1.23
C VAL A 78 -4.02 8.89 -0.51
N LEU A 79 -4.68 8.00 0.23
CA LEU A 79 -4.00 6.91 0.93
C LEU A 79 -3.77 5.73 0.00
N PHE A 80 -2.71 4.98 0.22
CA PHE A 80 -2.43 3.75 -0.48
C PHE A 80 -1.70 2.75 0.41
N ASP A 81 -1.67 1.51 -0.05
CA ASP A 81 -1.03 0.41 0.66
C ASP A 81 -0.11 -0.37 -0.28
N VAL A 82 0.98 -0.92 0.24
CA VAL A 82 1.94 -1.74 -0.50
C VAL A 82 1.71 -3.19 -0.11
N LYS A 83 1.54 -4.05 -1.12
CA LYS A 83 1.31 -5.48 -0.94
C LYS A 83 2.34 -6.27 -1.70
N SER A 84 2.75 -7.38 -1.14
CA SER A 84 3.71 -8.28 -1.78
C SER A 84 3.22 -9.71 -1.78
N THR A 85 3.74 -10.48 -2.74
CA THR A 85 3.54 -11.93 -2.77
C THR A 85 4.85 -12.63 -3.09
N VAL A 86 5.11 -13.74 -2.41
CA VAL A 86 6.26 -14.63 -2.67
C VAL A 86 5.98 -15.61 -3.82
N ALA A 87 4.77 -15.63 -4.37
CA ALA A 87 4.43 -16.48 -5.51
C ALA A 87 5.28 -16.10 -6.73
N ALA A 88 6.11 -17.03 -7.18
CA ALA A 88 6.98 -16.86 -8.34
C ALA A 88 6.34 -17.34 -9.66
N GLU A 89 5.18 -18.00 -9.60
CA GLU A 89 4.49 -18.54 -10.77
C GLU A 89 3.46 -17.55 -11.33
N ALA A 90 3.47 -17.37 -12.65
CA ALA A 90 2.41 -16.63 -13.36
C ALA A 90 1.02 -17.24 -13.10
N GLY A 91 0.01 -16.39 -12.91
CA GLY A 91 -1.36 -16.78 -12.59
C GLY A 91 -1.58 -17.23 -11.15
N ARG A 92 -0.56 -17.14 -10.28
CA ARG A 92 -0.66 -17.47 -8.84
C ARG A 92 -0.36 -16.28 -7.92
N GLN A 93 -0.17 -15.10 -8.48
CA GLN A 93 0.10 -13.88 -7.74
C GLN A 93 -1.18 -13.36 -7.07
N ARG A 94 -1.38 -13.72 -5.81
CA ARG A 94 -2.56 -13.29 -5.02
C ARG A 94 -2.12 -12.28 -3.97
N TYR A 95 -2.85 -11.17 -3.90
CA TYR A 95 -2.61 -10.08 -2.96
C TYR A 95 -3.79 -9.93 -2.02
N PHE A 96 -3.48 -9.81 -0.74
CA PHE A 96 -4.47 -9.79 0.33
C PHE A 96 -4.37 -8.51 1.14
N THR A 97 -5.50 -8.00 1.59
CA THR A 97 -5.58 -6.82 2.45
C THR A 97 -6.61 -6.99 3.57
N PHE A 98 -6.45 -6.23 4.64
CA PHE A 98 -7.38 -6.23 5.77
C PHE A 98 -8.57 -5.28 5.51
N PRO A 99 -9.72 -5.47 6.19
CA PRO A 99 -10.93 -4.68 5.93
C PRO A 99 -10.73 -3.16 6.02
N LEU A 100 -9.93 -2.68 6.99
CA LEU A 100 -9.69 -1.25 7.16
C LEU A 100 -8.85 -0.66 6.01
N GLN A 101 -7.77 -1.35 5.63
CA GLN A 101 -6.95 -1.01 4.45
C GLN A 101 -7.78 -1.10 3.16
N TYR A 102 -8.67 -2.09 3.07
CA TYR A 102 -9.62 -2.24 1.96
C TYR A 102 -10.55 -1.03 1.84
N ALA A 103 -11.01 -0.51 2.97
CA ALA A 103 -11.94 0.60 3.00
C ALA A 103 -11.26 1.96 2.72
N LEU A 104 -10.01 2.13 3.15
CA LEU A 104 -9.38 3.45 3.19
C LEU A 104 -8.38 3.71 2.06
N ALA A 105 -7.63 2.70 1.63
CA ALA A 105 -6.63 2.88 0.56
C ALA A 105 -7.34 3.11 -0.77
N ALA A 106 -6.97 4.16 -1.49
CA ALA A 106 -7.51 4.44 -2.81
C ALA A 106 -6.95 3.51 -3.89
N PHE A 107 -5.74 3.02 -3.70
CA PHE A 107 -5.07 2.08 -4.59
C PHE A 107 -4.04 1.24 -3.84
N TYR A 108 -3.58 0.19 -4.50
CA TYR A 108 -2.56 -0.71 -3.99
C TYR A 108 -1.36 -0.76 -4.92
N ILE A 109 -0.16 -0.80 -4.35
CA ILE A 109 1.08 -1.09 -5.07
C ILE A 109 1.45 -2.52 -4.77
N CYS A 110 1.31 -3.39 -5.76
CA CYS A 110 1.51 -4.83 -5.61
C CYS A 110 2.86 -5.24 -6.22
N VAL A 111 3.67 -5.98 -5.46
CA VAL A 111 5.00 -6.46 -5.88
C VAL A 111 5.01 -7.99 -5.90
N ALA A 112 5.42 -8.57 -7.02
CA ALA A 112 5.60 -10.00 -7.16
C ALA A 112 7.08 -10.39 -7.01
N ALA A 113 7.38 -11.37 -6.16
CA ALA A 113 8.73 -11.89 -5.98
C ALA A 113 9.34 -12.46 -7.26
N GLY A 114 8.49 -13.04 -8.12
CA GLY A 114 8.93 -13.59 -9.41
C GLY A 114 9.42 -12.53 -10.39
N ASP A 115 9.04 -11.26 -10.18
CA ASP A 115 9.44 -10.15 -11.05
C ASP A 115 9.42 -8.80 -10.32
N PRO A 116 10.41 -8.53 -9.45
CA PRO A 116 10.43 -7.32 -8.61
C PRO A 116 10.75 -6.03 -9.39
N VAL A 117 11.12 -6.14 -10.67
CA VAL A 117 11.36 -4.99 -11.55
C VAL A 117 10.02 -4.38 -11.99
N TYR A 118 8.94 -5.17 -11.97
CA TYR A 118 7.59 -4.73 -12.26
C TYR A 118 6.74 -4.69 -11.00
N ILE A 119 5.73 -3.83 -11.05
CA ILE A 119 4.73 -3.66 -10.01
C ILE A 119 3.36 -3.56 -10.66
N ASP A 120 2.31 -3.87 -9.90
CA ASP A 120 0.94 -3.61 -10.31
C ASP A 120 0.38 -2.46 -9.47
N VAL A 121 -0.10 -1.41 -10.12
CA VAL A 121 -0.84 -0.33 -9.45
C VAL A 121 -2.31 -0.57 -9.68
N VAL A 122 -2.99 -1.02 -8.62
CA VAL A 122 -4.37 -1.51 -8.68
C VAL A 122 -5.31 -0.47 -8.06
N PRO A 123 -6.18 0.17 -8.86
CA PRO A 123 -7.26 1.01 -8.37
C PRO A 123 -8.16 0.29 -7.38
N ASN A 124 -8.51 0.95 -6.27
CA ASN A 124 -9.54 0.47 -5.37
C ASN A 124 -10.88 1.16 -5.67
N TYR A 125 -11.81 0.41 -6.27
CA TYR A 125 -13.17 0.87 -6.54
C TYR A 125 -14.09 0.80 -5.32
N SER A 126 -13.66 0.15 -4.25
CA SER A 126 -14.44 -0.05 -3.02
C SER A 126 -14.01 0.88 -1.89
N GLN A 127 -13.20 1.91 -2.18
CA GLN A 127 -12.80 2.89 -1.18
C GLN A 127 -14.03 3.64 -0.64
N TYR A 128 -14.11 3.79 0.67
CA TYR A 128 -15.11 4.62 1.33
C TYR A 128 -14.58 6.04 1.47
N ALA A 129 -15.44 7.02 1.16
CA ALA A 129 -15.09 8.43 1.22
C ALA A 129 -14.96 8.95 2.67
N ASP A 130 -15.57 8.28 3.64
CA ASP A 130 -15.55 8.65 5.05
C ASP A 130 -15.13 7.47 5.96
N SER A 131 -14.45 7.81 7.06
CA SER A 131 -13.92 6.84 8.02
C SER A 131 -15.00 6.14 8.82
N ALA A 132 -16.16 6.77 9.05
CA ALA A 132 -17.25 6.15 9.80
C ALA A 132 -17.84 4.96 9.02
N SER A 133 -17.90 5.07 7.70
CA SER A 133 -18.29 3.98 6.80
C SER A 133 -17.22 2.88 6.76
N ALA A 134 -15.94 3.25 6.82
CA ALA A 134 -14.83 2.28 6.93
C ALA A 134 -14.83 1.53 8.26
N GLU A 135 -15.19 2.19 9.37
CA GLU A 135 -15.26 1.56 10.70
C GLU A 135 -16.39 0.53 10.79
N ARG A 136 -17.52 0.75 10.11
CA ARG A 136 -18.63 -0.23 10.04
C ARG A 136 -18.21 -1.57 9.42
N LEU A 137 -17.22 -1.56 8.50
CA LEU A 137 -16.65 -2.80 7.97
C LEU A 137 -15.88 -3.60 9.02
N LEU A 138 -15.34 -2.96 10.06
CA LEU A 138 -14.67 -3.64 11.16
C LEU A 138 -15.65 -4.30 12.14
N GLU A 139 -16.88 -3.81 12.19
CA GLU A 139 -17.96 -4.40 12.99
C GLU A 139 -18.45 -5.71 12.35
N ASP A 140 -18.33 -5.85 11.03
CA ASP A 140 -18.62 -7.08 10.31
C ASP A 140 -17.50 -8.11 10.48
N LYS A 141 -17.64 -8.94 11.52
CA LYS A 141 -16.71 -10.01 11.88
C LYS A 141 -16.65 -11.16 10.86
N SER A 142 -17.50 -11.16 9.82
CA SER A 142 -17.59 -12.27 8.86
C SER A 142 -16.49 -12.27 7.81
N ARG A 143 -15.86 -11.10 7.53
CA ARG A 143 -14.84 -10.95 6.49
C ARG A 143 -13.52 -10.48 7.09
N LYS A 144 -12.53 -11.38 7.09
CA LYS A 144 -11.22 -11.10 7.71
C LYS A 144 -10.16 -10.61 6.73
N ILE A 145 -10.26 -10.98 5.46
CA ILE A 145 -9.24 -10.73 4.43
C ILE A 145 -9.93 -10.53 3.08
N PHE A 146 -9.47 -9.56 2.30
CA PHE A 146 -9.93 -9.26 0.93
C PHE A 146 -8.83 -9.57 -0.09
N GLU A 147 -9.18 -10.22 -1.19
CA GLU A 147 -8.30 -10.40 -2.35
C GLU A 147 -8.45 -9.17 -3.28
N LEU A 148 -7.35 -8.53 -3.64
CA LEU A 148 -7.36 -7.23 -4.33
C LEU A 148 -7.82 -7.32 -5.79
N TYR A 149 -7.43 -8.39 -6.46
CA TYR A 149 -7.90 -8.73 -7.78
C TYR A 149 -7.65 -10.21 -8.04
N ALA A 150 -8.51 -10.82 -8.85
CA ALA A 150 -8.30 -12.19 -9.32
C ALA A 150 -7.39 -12.15 -10.55
N THR A 151 -6.31 -12.93 -10.52
CA THR A 151 -5.50 -13.19 -11.73
C THR A 151 -6.36 -13.89 -12.77
N HIS A 152 -6.35 -13.39 -14.00
CA HIS A 152 -7.02 -14.04 -15.14
C HIS A 152 -6.46 -15.45 -15.41
N SER A 153 -7.27 -16.31 -16.03
CA SER A 153 -6.81 -17.63 -16.43
C SER A 153 -5.70 -17.53 -17.49
N ILE A 154 -4.58 -18.20 -17.24
CA ILE A 154 -3.49 -18.35 -18.20
C ILE A 154 -3.78 -19.50 -19.17
N TRP A 155 -3.55 -19.25 -20.46
CA TRP A 155 -3.78 -20.23 -21.54
C TRP A 155 -2.61 -21.20 -21.69
N HIS A 156 -1.40 -20.78 -21.29
CA HIS A 156 -0.19 -21.58 -21.32
C HIS A 156 0.27 -21.91 -19.90
N PRO A 157 1.08 -22.96 -19.70
CA PRO A 157 1.68 -23.24 -18.39
C PRO A 157 2.53 -22.04 -17.92
N PRO A 158 2.61 -21.78 -16.59
CA PRO A 158 3.37 -20.66 -16.04
C PRO A 158 4.82 -20.54 -16.56
N SER A 159 5.47 -21.67 -16.85
CA SER A 159 6.83 -21.74 -17.39
C SER A 159 6.99 -21.08 -18.77
N ALA A 160 5.91 -20.95 -19.54
CA ALA A 160 5.93 -20.32 -20.86
C ALA A 160 6.13 -18.79 -20.80
N TYR A 161 5.96 -18.18 -19.63
CA TYR A 161 5.98 -16.72 -19.48
C TYR A 161 7.27 -16.17 -18.85
N GLY A 162 8.27 -17.02 -18.59
CA GLY A 162 9.61 -16.56 -18.20
C GLY A 162 9.68 -15.69 -16.94
N GLY A 163 8.71 -15.83 -16.03
CA GLY A 163 8.60 -15.02 -14.79
C GLY A 163 7.67 -13.80 -14.89
N VAL A 164 7.27 -13.41 -16.10
CA VAL A 164 6.33 -12.30 -16.30
C VAL A 164 4.91 -12.83 -16.19
N ASP A 165 4.14 -12.34 -15.21
CA ASP A 165 2.72 -12.70 -15.12
C ASP A 165 1.89 -11.82 -16.08
N PRO A 166 1.28 -12.37 -17.15
CA PRO A 166 0.46 -11.59 -18.07
C PRO A 166 -0.92 -11.24 -17.48
N THR A 167 -1.29 -11.83 -16.34
CA THR A 167 -2.66 -11.77 -15.83
C THR A 167 -3.00 -10.48 -15.09
N SER A 168 -2.01 -9.63 -14.79
CA SER A 168 -2.17 -8.30 -14.20
C SER A 168 -2.01 -7.16 -15.21
N SER A 169 -2.11 -7.47 -16.52
CA SER A 169 -1.69 -6.58 -17.61
C SER A 169 -2.24 -5.15 -17.63
N PRO A 170 -3.47 -4.80 -17.18
CA PRO A 170 -3.86 -3.38 -17.17
C PRO A 170 -3.17 -2.59 -16.04
N TYR A 171 -2.78 -3.26 -14.96
CA TYR A 171 -2.22 -2.65 -13.75
C TYR A 171 -0.69 -2.63 -13.75
N ARG A 172 -0.06 -3.56 -14.48
CA ARG A 172 1.38 -3.77 -14.49
C ARG A 172 2.15 -2.61 -15.10
N MET A 173 3.29 -2.26 -14.52
CA MET A 173 4.26 -1.34 -15.09
C MET A 173 5.66 -1.55 -14.47
N PRO A 174 6.74 -1.12 -15.15
CA PRO A 174 8.05 -1.04 -14.53
C PRO A 174 8.03 -0.18 -13.27
N ARG A 175 8.70 -0.64 -12.20
CA ARG A 175 8.82 0.08 -10.91
C ARG A 175 9.33 1.51 -11.09
N ALA A 176 10.22 1.74 -12.05
CA ALA A 176 10.77 3.07 -12.35
C ALA A 176 9.72 4.10 -12.80
N LEU A 177 8.54 3.66 -13.27
CA LEU A 177 7.44 4.56 -13.67
C LEU A 177 6.50 4.90 -12.51
N LEU A 178 6.75 4.39 -11.30
CA LEU A 178 5.91 4.64 -10.13
C LEU A 178 5.73 6.12 -9.80
N PRO A 179 6.77 6.99 -9.80
CA PRO A 179 6.57 8.42 -9.55
C PRO A 179 5.59 9.07 -10.54
N ALA A 180 5.69 8.71 -11.82
CA ALA A 180 4.79 9.20 -12.86
C ALA A 180 3.35 8.69 -12.68
N ALA A 181 3.18 7.44 -12.25
CA ALA A 181 1.86 6.91 -11.91
C ALA A 181 1.22 7.67 -10.74
N LEU A 182 1.98 7.94 -9.67
CA LEU A 182 1.49 8.69 -8.52
C LEU A 182 1.07 10.11 -8.87
N GLU A 183 1.82 10.79 -9.74
CA GLU A 183 1.43 12.11 -10.23
C GLU A 183 0.10 12.05 -10.99
N ARG A 184 -0.09 11.05 -11.86
CA ARG A 184 -1.36 10.83 -12.57
C ARG A 184 -2.51 10.51 -11.63
N ILE A 185 -2.29 9.68 -10.60
CA ILE A 185 -3.29 9.35 -9.57
C ILE A 185 -3.68 10.61 -8.80
N ARG A 186 -2.70 11.41 -8.37
CA ARG A 186 -2.94 12.69 -7.69
C ARG A 186 -3.76 13.63 -8.57
N ASN A 187 -3.43 13.75 -9.85
CA ASN A 187 -4.17 14.57 -10.80
C ASN A 187 -5.60 14.06 -11.00
N CYS A 188 -5.78 12.74 -11.09
CA CYS A 188 -7.10 12.11 -11.11
C CYS A 188 -7.90 12.46 -9.86
N ALA A 189 -7.32 12.30 -8.66
CA ALA A 189 -7.96 12.64 -7.38
C ALA A 189 -8.36 14.13 -7.28
N LEU A 190 -7.59 15.02 -7.90
CA LEU A 190 -7.87 16.46 -7.98
C LEU A 190 -8.89 16.85 -9.08
N GLY A 191 -9.34 15.89 -9.89
CA GLY A 191 -10.31 16.12 -10.97
C GLY A 191 -9.68 16.62 -12.27
N TYR A 192 -8.36 16.51 -12.44
CA TYR A 192 -7.64 16.92 -13.66
C TYR A 192 -7.60 15.85 -14.75
N GLY A 193 -8.56 14.92 -14.75
CA GLY A 193 -8.69 13.88 -15.75
C GLY A 193 -8.78 12.47 -15.16
N ILE A 194 -8.55 11.48 -16.01
CA ILE A 194 -8.65 10.06 -15.69
C ILE A 194 -7.26 9.51 -15.42
N TYR A 195 -7.14 8.59 -14.46
CA TYR A 195 -5.90 7.83 -14.31
C TYR A 195 -5.68 6.92 -15.51
N GLN A 196 -4.51 7.09 -16.14
CA GLN A 196 -4.01 6.21 -17.19
C GLN A 196 -2.69 5.60 -16.73
N ASN A 197 -2.57 4.27 -16.78
CA ASN A 197 -1.32 3.58 -16.47
C ASN A 197 -0.19 4.11 -17.41
N PRO A 198 0.95 4.58 -16.86
CA PRO A 198 2.00 5.20 -17.66
C PRO A 198 2.71 4.23 -18.61
N TRP A 199 2.67 2.93 -18.35
CA TRP A 199 3.25 1.89 -19.18
C TRP A 199 2.25 1.38 -20.22
N THR A 200 1.14 0.81 -19.74
CA THR A 200 0.19 0.05 -20.58
C THR A 200 -0.77 0.96 -21.35
N LYS A 201 -0.86 2.23 -20.94
CA LYS A 201 -1.79 3.24 -21.47
C LYS A 201 -3.28 2.87 -21.29
N VAL A 202 -3.58 1.91 -20.44
CA VAL A 202 -4.95 1.57 -20.07
C VAL A 202 -5.53 2.68 -19.20
N ASP A 203 -6.74 3.13 -19.54
CA ASP A 203 -7.50 4.14 -18.81
C ASP A 203 -8.43 3.49 -17.77
N PHE A 204 -8.61 4.17 -16.65
CA PHE A 204 -9.52 3.74 -15.57
C PHE A 204 -10.62 4.79 -15.33
N PRO A 205 -11.53 5.03 -16.30
CA PRO A 205 -12.46 6.16 -16.29
C PRO A 205 -13.50 6.14 -15.17
N GLN A 206 -13.78 4.96 -14.63
CA GLN A 206 -14.77 4.77 -13.57
C GLN A 206 -14.15 4.88 -12.16
N TRP A 207 -12.82 4.99 -12.07
CA TRP A 207 -12.14 5.12 -10.79
C TRP A 207 -11.85 6.57 -10.48
N GLN A 208 -12.27 7.00 -9.31
CA GLN A 208 -11.99 8.33 -8.78
C GLN A 208 -11.46 8.17 -7.34
N PRO A 209 -10.15 8.37 -7.10
CA PRO A 209 -9.58 8.26 -5.77
C PRO A 209 -10.23 9.26 -4.81
N ALA A 210 -10.72 8.78 -3.66
CA ALA A 210 -11.25 9.66 -2.64
C ALA A 210 -10.11 10.34 -1.87
N LEU A 211 -10.31 11.63 -1.59
CA LEU A 211 -9.42 12.44 -0.77
C LEU A 211 -9.86 12.36 0.69
N THR A 212 -8.91 12.17 1.59
CA THR A 212 -9.14 12.26 3.03
C THR A 212 -8.32 13.39 3.65
N ALA A 213 -8.90 14.02 4.66
CA ALA A 213 -8.18 14.93 5.57
C ALA A 213 -7.69 14.22 6.82
N GLN A 214 -8.07 12.96 7.00
CA GLN A 214 -7.76 12.17 8.18
C GLN A 214 -6.43 11.46 7.97
N THR A 215 -5.45 11.84 8.78
CA THR A 215 -4.11 11.22 8.77
C THR A 215 -3.85 10.35 9.98
N ARG A 216 -4.79 10.34 10.95
CA ARG A 216 -4.80 9.43 12.10
C ARG A 216 -5.98 8.48 11.92
N LEU A 217 -5.74 7.35 11.27
CA LEU A 217 -6.78 6.34 11.03
C LEU A 217 -6.63 5.10 11.92
N ALA A 218 -5.52 5.00 12.68
CA ALA A 218 -5.27 3.89 13.60
C ALA A 218 -5.38 4.25 15.09
N LEU A 219 -5.73 5.48 15.40
CA LEU A 219 -6.03 5.89 16.75
C LEU A 219 -7.42 6.45 16.68
N GLY A 220 -8.41 5.64 17.07
CA GLY A 220 -9.78 6.10 17.23
C GLY A 220 -9.78 7.48 17.88
N SER A 221 -10.78 8.30 17.55
CA SER A 221 -10.94 9.70 17.95
C SER A 221 -10.73 9.99 19.46
N ASP A 222 -10.55 8.97 20.29
CA ASP A 222 -10.32 8.95 21.72
C ASP A 222 -8.87 8.69 22.19
N ALA A 223 -7.83 8.70 21.34
CA ALA A 223 -6.43 8.47 21.79
C ALA A 223 -5.82 9.53 22.75
N ARG A 224 -6.66 10.34 23.41
CA ARG A 224 -6.34 10.99 24.68
C ARG A 224 -6.68 10.13 25.91
N ARG A 225 -7.21 8.91 25.74
CA ARG A 225 -7.59 8.02 26.84
C ARG A 225 -6.72 6.76 26.87
N SER A 226 -5.69 6.85 27.69
CA SER A 226 -4.98 5.75 28.35
C SER A 226 -4.09 4.83 27.48
N PRO A 227 -2.80 4.66 27.82
CA PRO A 227 -1.93 3.60 27.26
C PRO A 227 -2.42 2.17 27.55
N ALA A 228 -3.51 2.00 28.30
CA ALA A 228 -4.12 0.71 28.62
C ALA A 228 -5.20 0.27 27.61
N ASP A 229 -5.39 0.98 26.49
CA ASP A 229 -6.40 0.63 25.50
C ASP A 229 -6.11 -0.75 24.86
N PRO A 230 -6.99 -1.75 25.05
CA PRO A 230 -6.84 -3.07 24.45
C PRO A 230 -6.86 -3.05 22.91
N PHE A 231 -7.29 -1.95 22.28
CA PHE A 231 -7.22 -1.78 20.83
C PHE A 231 -5.78 -1.73 20.33
N LEU A 232 -4.90 -0.95 20.97
CA LEU A 232 -3.47 -0.86 20.64
C LEU A 232 -2.75 -2.22 20.75
N ARG A 233 -3.10 -3.03 21.76
CA ARG A 233 -2.54 -4.38 21.89
C ARG A 233 -2.92 -5.29 20.73
N ARG A 234 -4.12 -5.13 20.15
CA ARG A 234 -4.61 -6.01 19.08
C ARG A 234 -3.90 -5.79 17.73
N TRP A 235 -3.36 -4.61 17.51
CA TRP A 235 -2.57 -4.27 16.31
C TRP A 235 -1.09 -4.64 16.45
N ILE A 236 -0.57 -4.67 17.69
CA ILE A 236 0.83 -5.02 17.98
C ILE A 236 1.01 -6.52 18.19
N THR A 237 -0.04 -7.25 18.56
CA THR A 237 0.04 -8.70 18.79
C THR A 237 -0.40 -9.45 17.53
N PRO A 238 0.45 -10.29 16.91
CA PRO A 238 0.03 -11.10 15.78
C PRO A 238 -1.15 -12.00 16.16
N THR A 239 -2.19 -12.04 15.33
CA THR A 239 -3.16 -13.14 15.40
C THR A 239 -2.44 -14.44 15.03
N GLU A 240 -2.56 -15.47 15.88
CA GLU A 240 -2.00 -16.79 15.62
C GLU A 240 -2.36 -17.25 14.20
N GLY A 241 -1.33 -17.51 13.38
CA GLY A 241 -1.47 -18.09 12.04
C GLY A 241 -1.35 -17.14 10.84
N THR A 242 -1.12 -15.84 11.02
CA THR A 242 -0.84 -14.90 9.91
C THR A 242 0.65 -14.51 9.87
N PRO A 243 1.43 -14.92 8.85
CA PRO A 243 2.88 -14.66 8.78
C PRO A 243 3.24 -13.25 8.28
N GLN A 244 2.29 -12.34 8.15
CA GLN A 244 2.56 -10.95 7.74
C GLN A 244 3.06 -10.14 8.93
N PHE A 245 4.31 -10.36 9.30
CA PHE A 245 5.09 -9.32 9.97
C PHE A 245 5.41 -8.26 8.91
N THR A 246 4.80 -7.09 8.99
CA THR A 246 5.41 -5.90 8.39
C THR A 246 6.67 -5.57 9.21
N ALA A 247 7.71 -5.06 8.55
CA ALA A 247 9.01 -4.72 9.16
C ALA A 247 8.90 -3.81 10.41
N TYR A 248 7.76 -3.14 10.56
CA TYR A 248 7.45 -2.19 11.61
C TYR A 248 7.49 -2.75 13.03
N THR A 249 7.20 -4.03 13.26
CA THR A 249 7.22 -4.59 14.63
C THR A 249 8.64 -4.86 15.14
N GLN A 250 9.60 -5.13 14.26
CA GLN A 250 11.00 -5.40 14.65
C GLN A 250 11.81 -4.12 14.88
N ALA A 251 11.50 -3.03 14.17
CA ALA A 251 12.18 -1.74 14.34
C ALA A 251 11.85 -1.02 15.67
N MET A 252 10.85 -1.50 16.42
CA MET A 252 10.43 -0.93 17.72
C MET A 252 11.04 -1.65 18.93
N HIS A 253 11.86 -2.67 18.71
CA HIS A 253 12.54 -3.45 19.76
C HIS A 253 14.07 -3.27 19.79
N ILE A 254 14.60 -2.24 19.10
CA ILE A 254 16.01 -1.83 19.17
C ILE A 254 16.09 -0.38 19.66
#